data_AF-A0A832SIW9-F1
#
_entry.id   AF-A0A832SIW9-F1
#
_cell.length_a   1.000
_cell.length_b   1.000
_cell.length_c   1.000
_cell.angle_alpha   90.00
_cell.angle_beta   90.00
_cell.angle_gamma   90.00
#
_symmetry.space_group_name_H-M   'P 1'
#
loop_
_entity.id
_entity.type
_entity.pdbx_description
1 polymer ?
#
loop_
_entity_poly.entity_id
_entity_poly.type
_entity_poly.pdbx_seq_one_letter_code
_entity_poly.pdbx_strand_id
1 'polypeptide(L)'
;MATFDTPCVVALGVVKNKVFYLEVESGKRAEEYIGVEIDSAEPGISGEFIIGHLAIASFSTTIVKGVALAKPVYVLDLEGLKPLAKRAVTLRHVKAREFGAWEPVWNKPLYLTDASPSVAVGASRAGSLLHINAVPSDIELAKKIWATAKVLQRGGELNLNCTCRLGLMPYEIFVRRGNRYIVAKFYLNASSPRSKKAFFIMGEGGNVLQRKEVDVAEAEITAFEFINLLF
;
A
#
# COMPACT_ATOMS: atom_id res chain seq x y z
N MET A 1 8.62 -0.52 10.60
CA MET A 1 7.23 -1.02 10.72
C MET A 1 6.74 -0.82 12.15
N ALA A 2 5.52 -0.28 12.31
CA ALA A 2 4.83 -0.15 13.60
C ALA A 2 3.74 -1.23 13.75
N THR A 3 3.48 -1.67 14.98
CA THR A 3 2.50 -2.74 15.29
C THR A 3 1.61 -2.34 16.46
N PHE A 4 0.32 -2.60 16.33
CA PHE A 4 -0.73 -2.21 17.27
C PHE A 4 -1.72 -3.34 17.52
N ASP A 5 -2.20 -3.48 18.75
CA ASP A 5 -3.28 -4.40 19.08
C ASP A 5 -4.60 -3.90 18.49
N THR A 6 -5.43 -4.83 18.02
CA THR A 6 -6.75 -4.52 17.44
C THR A 6 -7.87 -4.89 18.43
N PRO A 7 -8.99 -4.14 18.46
CA PRO A 7 -9.34 -3.03 17.58
C PRO A 7 -8.57 -1.75 17.90
N CYS A 8 -8.18 -0.99 16.88
CA CYS A 8 -7.50 0.30 17.05
C CYS A 8 -7.72 1.25 15.86
N VAL A 9 -7.46 2.53 16.11
CA VAL A 9 -7.33 3.55 15.07
C VAL A 9 -5.97 4.22 15.23
N VAL A 10 -5.22 4.30 14.13
CA VAL A 10 -3.89 4.90 14.09
C VAL A 10 -3.90 6.07 13.12
N ALA A 11 -3.59 7.27 13.62
CA ALA A 11 -3.27 8.43 12.79
C ALA A 11 -1.77 8.44 12.49
N LEU A 12 -1.39 8.83 11.29
CA LEU A 12 0.02 8.94 10.91
C LEU A 12 0.31 10.15 10.03
N GLY A 13 1.58 10.52 9.98
CA GLY A 13 2.11 11.61 9.18
C GLY A 13 3.62 11.60 9.15
N VAL A 14 4.22 12.48 8.34
CA VAL A 14 5.67 12.58 8.15
C VAL A 14 6.14 13.93 8.68
N VAL A 15 7.17 13.93 9.52
CA VAL A 15 7.82 15.13 10.04
C VAL A 15 9.32 14.87 10.10
N LYS A 16 10.14 15.77 9.52
CA LYS A 16 11.61 15.71 9.59
C LYS A 16 12.16 14.32 9.19
N ASN A 17 11.75 13.79 8.04
CA ASN A 17 12.16 12.48 7.51
C ASN A 17 11.75 11.25 8.34
N LYS A 18 10.84 11.41 9.30
CA LYS A 18 10.27 10.32 10.11
C LYS A 18 8.79 10.21 9.90
N VAL A 19 8.26 8.99 9.89
CA VAL A 19 6.84 8.73 10.03
C VAL A 19 6.52 8.63 11.51
N PHE A 20 5.52 9.39 11.93
CA PHE A 20 4.95 9.30 13.27
C PHE A 20 3.63 8.55 13.19
N TYR A 21 3.38 7.72 14.20
CA TYR A 21 2.15 6.96 14.38
C TYR A 21 1.57 7.28 15.75
N LEU A 22 0.29 7.59 15.81
CA LEU A 22 -0.47 7.81 17.04
C LEU A 22 -1.63 6.84 17.07
N GLU A 23 -1.59 5.86 17.97
CA GLU A 23 -2.76 5.06 18.28
C GLU A 23 -3.71 5.90 19.14
N VAL A 24 -4.90 6.14 18.62
CA VAL A 24 -5.79 7.23 19.06
C VAL A 24 -6.43 6.92 20.41
N GLU A 25 -6.70 5.65 20.72
CA GLU A 25 -7.44 5.27 21.92
C GLU A 25 -6.55 5.23 23.17
N SER A 26 -5.33 4.68 23.05
CA SER A 26 -4.35 4.63 24.14
C SER A 26 -3.41 5.83 24.19
N GLY A 27 -3.31 6.61 23.10
CA GLY A 27 -2.33 7.68 22.96
C GLY A 27 -0.89 7.19 22.71
N LYS A 28 -0.69 5.88 22.51
CA LYS A 28 0.63 5.31 22.21
C LYS A 28 1.21 5.92 20.94
N ARG A 29 2.46 6.39 21.02
CA ARG A 29 3.21 6.92 19.89
C ARG A 29 4.32 5.98 19.46
N ALA A 30 4.58 5.95 18.16
CA ALA A 30 5.75 5.30 17.57
C ALA A 30 6.30 6.19 16.45
N GLU A 31 7.59 6.08 16.17
CA GLU A 31 8.24 6.77 15.06
C GLU A 31 9.19 5.84 14.30
N GLU A 32 9.37 6.12 13.00
CA GLU A 32 10.28 5.38 12.13
C GLU A 32 10.96 6.33 11.14
N TYR A 33 12.28 6.21 10.99
CA TYR A 33 13.01 6.96 9.98
C TYR A 33 12.76 6.39 8.58
N ILE A 34 12.35 7.26 7.65
CA ILE A 34 12.07 6.90 6.25
C ILE A 34 13.00 7.59 5.25
N GLY A 35 13.73 8.63 5.68
CA GLY A 35 14.76 9.29 4.88
C GLY A 35 14.27 10.17 3.74
N VAL A 36 12.96 10.44 3.65
CA VAL A 36 12.38 11.41 2.71
C VAL A 36 11.44 12.38 3.41
N GLU A 37 11.45 13.63 2.94
CA GLU A 37 10.57 14.69 3.41
C GLU A 37 9.51 14.96 2.36
N ILE A 38 8.27 15.09 2.82
CA ILE A 38 7.11 15.39 1.99
C ILE A 38 6.24 16.41 2.72
N ASP A 39 5.45 17.19 1.97
CA ASP A 39 4.40 18.03 2.57
C ASP A 39 3.36 17.13 3.25
N SER A 40 3.36 17.16 4.58
CA SER A 40 2.62 16.21 5.41
C SER A 40 2.12 16.89 6.68
N ALA A 41 1.29 16.20 7.43
CA ALA A 41 0.70 16.70 8.67
C ALA A 41 1.01 15.76 9.81
N GLU A 42 1.59 16.30 10.89
CA GLU A 42 1.92 15.53 12.10
C GLU A 42 0.64 14.94 12.73
N PRO A 43 0.64 13.65 13.12
CA PRO A 43 -0.52 13.05 13.76
C PRO A 43 -0.71 13.58 15.19
N GLY A 44 -1.96 13.84 15.56
CA GLY A 44 -2.30 14.44 16.84
C GLY A 44 -3.79 14.49 17.10
N ILE A 45 -4.17 15.16 18.19
CA ILE A 45 -5.55 15.46 18.53
C ILE A 45 -5.66 16.97 18.72
N SER A 46 -6.62 17.59 18.03
CA SER A 46 -6.95 19.00 18.17
C SER A 46 -8.43 19.12 18.56
N GLY A 47 -8.68 19.45 19.82
CA GLY A 47 -10.03 19.39 20.40
C GLY A 47 -10.61 17.97 20.31
N GLU A 48 -11.72 17.81 19.60
CA GLU A 48 -12.36 16.50 19.36
C GLU A 48 -11.88 15.81 18.07
N PHE A 49 -11.05 16.47 17.26
CA PHE A 49 -10.65 15.98 15.95
C PHE A 49 -9.28 15.33 15.96
N ILE A 50 -9.16 14.26 15.18
CA ILE A 50 -7.90 13.62 14.87
C ILE A 50 -7.25 14.41 13.73
N ILE A 51 -6.00 14.81 13.93
CA ILE A 51 -5.17 15.45 12.91
C ILE A 51 -4.06 14.48 12.47
N GLY A 52 -3.53 14.73 11.28
CA GLY A 52 -2.52 13.89 10.65
C GLY A 52 -2.67 13.90 9.14
N HIS A 53 -1.90 13.05 8.46
CA HIS A 53 -2.00 12.86 7.02
C HIS A 53 -3.04 11.79 6.69
N LEU A 54 -2.98 10.65 7.37
CA LEU A 54 -3.79 9.45 7.12
C LEU A 54 -4.27 8.87 8.45
N ALA A 55 -5.50 8.37 8.50
CA ALA A 55 -5.98 7.51 9.58
C ALA A 55 -6.29 6.12 9.05
N ILE A 56 -5.89 5.09 9.81
CA ILE A 56 -6.14 3.68 9.52
C ILE A 56 -6.85 3.07 10.71
N ALA A 57 -7.97 2.40 10.47
CA ALA A 57 -8.73 1.66 11.46
C ALA A 57 -8.63 0.16 11.18
N SER A 58 -8.47 -0.63 12.24
CA SER A 58 -8.61 -2.08 12.19
C SER A 58 -9.53 -2.50 13.33
N PHE A 59 -10.68 -3.07 13.02
CA PHE A 59 -11.72 -3.34 14.03
C PHE A 59 -12.36 -4.73 13.96
N SER A 60 -11.95 -5.59 13.02
CA SER A 60 -12.36 -7.00 12.98
C SER A 60 -11.28 -7.89 12.32
N THR A 61 -11.53 -9.20 12.20
CA THR A 61 -10.58 -10.20 11.68
C THR A 61 -10.05 -9.93 10.27
N THR A 62 -10.79 -9.19 9.44
CA THR A 62 -10.41 -8.95 8.02
C THR A 62 -10.59 -7.51 7.57
N ILE A 63 -10.98 -6.60 8.46
CA ILE A 63 -11.33 -5.23 8.07
C ILE A 63 -10.23 -4.26 8.48
N VAL A 64 -9.50 -3.77 7.48
CA VAL A 64 -8.62 -2.60 7.60
C VAL A 64 -9.14 -1.52 6.66
N LYS A 65 -9.46 -0.36 7.23
CA LYS A 65 -9.99 0.79 6.50
C LYS A 65 -9.11 2.01 6.69
N GLY A 66 -9.09 2.89 5.69
CA GLY A 66 -8.29 4.11 5.70
C GLY A 66 -9.07 5.32 5.21
N VAL A 67 -8.62 6.49 5.65
CA VAL A 67 -9.16 7.79 5.21
C VAL A 67 -8.08 8.86 5.27
N ALA A 68 -8.06 9.75 4.27
CA ALA A 68 -7.18 10.91 4.27
C ALA A 68 -7.69 11.95 5.28
N LEU A 69 -6.78 12.61 6.00
CA LEU A 69 -7.09 13.61 7.02
C LEU A 69 -6.82 15.03 6.50
N ALA A 70 -5.72 15.67 6.89
CA ALA A 70 -5.43 17.05 6.54
C ALA A 70 -4.96 17.21 5.09
N LYS A 71 -4.29 16.20 4.54
CA LYS A 71 -3.65 16.19 3.23
C LYS A 71 -4.18 15.03 2.36
N PRO A 72 -4.14 15.12 1.02
CA PRO A 72 -4.57 14.04 0.13
C PRO A 72 -3.70 12.78 0.30
N VAL A 73 -4.33 11.61 0.23
CA VAL A 73 -3.65 10.30 0.19
C VAL A 73 -4.15 9.60 -1.05
N TYR A 74 -3.32 8.77 -1.69
CA TYR A 74 -3.68 8.07 -2.92
C TYR A 74 -3.55 6.57 -2.75
N VAL A 75 -4.59 5.81 -3.05
CA VAL A 75 -4.53 4.35 -3.05
C VAL A 75 -4.19 3.85 -4.45
N LEU A 76 -3.26 2.90 -4.54
CA LEU A 76 -3.00 2.18 -5.78
C LEU A 76 -3.77 0.85 -5.74
N ASP A 77 -4.77 0.73 -6.60
CA ASP A 77 -5.56 -0.49 -6.78
C ASP A 77 -5.87 -0.77 -8.26
N LEU A 78 -6.90 -1.60 -8.52
CA LEU A 78 -7.29 -2.02 -9.87
C LEU A 78 -7.81 -0.88 -10.74
N GLU A 79 -8.07 0.31 -10.20
CA GLU A 79 -8.43 1.50 -10.98
C GLU A 79 -7.20 2.38 -11.26
N GLY A 80 -6.04 2.00 -10.73
CA GLY A 80 -4.81 2.78 -10.74
C GLY A 80 -4.59 3.57 -9.46
N LEU A 81 -3.81 4.64 -9.55
CA LEU A 81 -3.54 5.54 -8.43
C LEU A 81 -4.67 6.57 -8.32
N LYS A 82 -5.51 6.45 -7.30
CA LYS A 82 -6.69 7.31 -7.09
C LYS A 82 -6.69 7.95 -5.70
N PRO A 83 -7.25 9.16 -5.55
CA PRO A 83 -7.34 9.78 -4.23
C PRO A 83 -8.24 8.95 -3.30
N LEU A 84 -7.79 8.79 -2.08
CA LEU A 84 -8.55 8.27 -0.94
C LEU A 84 -9.49 9.36 -0.43
N ALA A 85 -10.68 8.97 0.03
CA ALA A 85 -11.64 9.91 0.61
C ALA A 85 -11.00 10.73 1.74
N LYS A 86 -11.18 12.05 1.69
CA LYS A 86 -10.75 12.98 2.73
C LYS A 86 -11.89 13.24 3.71
N ARG A 87 -11.66 13.06 5.01
CA ARG A 87 -12.69 13.28 6.04
C ARG A 87 -12.10 13.86 7.32
N ALA A 88 -12.89 14.70 7.99
CA ALA A 88 -12.68 15.03 9.39
C ALA A 88 -13.11 13.84 10.25
N VAL A 89 -12.22 13.35 11.11
CA VAL A 89 -12.49 12.24 12.02
C VAL A 89 -12.47 12.75 13.45
N THR A 90 -13.50 12.43 14.23
CA THR A 90 -13.58 12.81 15.64
C THR A 90 -13.28 11.62 16.55
N LEU A 91 -12.91 11.90 17.80
CA LEU A 91 -12.79 10.88 18.83
C LEU A 91 -14.11 10.13 19.07
N ARG A 92 -15.26 10.80 18.87
CA ARG A 92 -16.59 10.17 18.95
C ARG A 92 -16.77 9.12 17.86
N HIS A 93 -16.44 9.43 16.60
CA HIS A 93 -16.51 8.48 15.49
C HIS A 93 -15.66 7.23 15.77
N VAL A 94 -14.45 7.43 16.32
CA VAL A 94 -13.55 6.32 16.69
C VAL A 94 -14.14 5.45 17.80
N LYS A 95 -14.61 6.05 18.88
CA LYS A 95 -15.23 5.33 20.01
C LYS A 95 -16.49 4.57 19.60
N ALA A 96 -17.30 5.16 18.70
CA ALA A 96 -18.51 4.55 18.16
C ALA A 96 -18.23 3.54 17.03
N ARG A 97 -16.97 3.37 16.60
CA ARG A 97 -16.56 2.47 15.50
C ARG A 97 -17.23 2.79 14.15
N GLU A 98 -17.48 4.07 13.89
CA GLU A 98 -18.19 4.55 12.70
C GLU A 98 -17.27 4.65 11.48
N PHE A 99 -16.84 3.51 10.95
CA PHE A 99 -15.92 3.42 9.80
C PHE A 99 -16.60 3.04 8.49
N GLY A 100 -17.95 3.12 8.43
CA GLY A 100 -18.73 2.72 7.25
C GLY A 100 -18.25 3.40 5.97
N ALA A 101 -18.01 4.71 6.06
CA ALA A 101 -17.63 5.57 4.94
C ALA A 101 -16.11 5.66 4.68
N TRP A 102 -15.31 4.84 5.36
CA TRP A 102 -13.86 4.72 5.11
C TRP A 102 -13.62 3.62 4.07
N GLU A 103 -12.56 3.76 3.29
CA GLU A 103 -12.25 2.84 2.19
C GLU A 103 -11.45 1.63 2.67
N PRO A 104 -11.62 0.44 2.08
CA PRO A 104 -10.81 -0.73 2.42
C PRO A 104 -9.38 -0.54 1.91
N VAL A 105 -8.40 -0.65 2.81
CA VAL A 105 -6.97 -0.45 2.52
C VAL A 105 -6.09 -1.63 2.92
N TRP A 106 -6.71 -2.76 3.30
CA TRP A 106 -5.97 -3.97 3.63
C TRP A 106 -5.16 -4.45 2.42
N ASN A 107 -3.83 -4.59 2.59
CA ASN A 107 -2.89 -5.01 1.55
C ASN A 107 -2.97 -4.14 0.29
N LYS A 108 -3.32 -2.87 0.43
CA LYS A 108 -3.22 -1.86 -0.63
C LYS A 108 -2.17 -0.82 -0.25
N PRO A 109 -1.24 -0.48 -1.15
CA PRO A 109 -0.29 0.59 -0.89
C PRO A 109 -1.00 1.95 -1.02
N LEU A 110 -0.73 2.82 -0.06
CA LEU A 110 -1.22 4.19 0.05
C LEU A 110 -0.05 5.14 -0.10
N TYR A 111 -0.10 6.06 -1.06
CA TYR A 111 0.90 7.09 -1.26
C TYR A 111 0.45 8.38 -0.58
N LEU A 112 1.33 8.97 0.22
CA LEU A 112 1.03 10.22 0.93
C LEU A 112 1.10 11.47 0.01
N THR A 113 1.56 11.32 -1.23
CA THR A 113 1.58 12.39 -2.24
C THR A 113 1.37 11.77 -3.63
N ASP A 114 1.03 12.57 -4.64
CA ASP A 114 1.04 12.20 -6.06
C ASP A 114 2.27 12.73 -6.82
N ALA A 115 3.25 13.25 -6.07
CA ALA A 115 4.55 13.70 -6.57
C ALA A 115 5.70 12.89 -5.93
N SER A 116 6.82 12.82 -6.65
CA SER A 116 8.05 12.17 -6.19
C SER A 116 9.04 13.18 -5.59
N PRO A 117 9.73 12.87 -4.48
CA PRO A 117 9.63 11.63 -3.70
C PRO A 117 8.29 11.52 -2.95
N SER A 118 7.86 10.29 -2.67
CA SER A 118 6.66 10.01 -1.87
C SER A 118 6.97 9.00 -0.76
N VAL A 119 5.94 8.68 0.04
CA VAL A 119 5.97 7.64 1.06
C VAL A 119 4.84 6.68 0.79
N ALA A 120 5.18 5.41 0.55
CA ALA A 120 4.21 4.34 0.45
C ALA A 120 3.94 3.75 1.84
N VAL A 121 2.70 3.79 2.27
CA VAL A 121 2.19 3.23 3.52
C VAL A 121 1.37 1.99 3.20
N GLY A 122 1.65 0.90 3.88
CA GLY A 122 0.93 -0.35 3.72
C GLY A 122 0.39 -0.86 5.04
N ALA A 123 -0.86 -1.30 5.04
CA ALA A 123 -1.51 -1.86 6.23
C ALA A 123 -1.86 -3.33 6.02
N SER A 124 -1.52 -4.15 7.00
CA SER A 124 -1.81 -5.59 6.99
C SER A 124 -2.11 -6.09 8.40
N ARG A 125 -2.78 -7.23 8.52
CA ARG A 125 -3.06 -7.86 9.81
C ARG A 125 -2.37 -9.22 9.92
N ALA A 126 -2.01 -9.58 11.15
CA ALA A 126 -1.66 -10.94 11.54
C ALA A 126 -2.29 -11.24 12.91
N GLY A 127 -3.31 -12.10 12.93
CA GLY A 127 -4.06 -12.39 14.16
C GLY A 127 -4.77 -11.17 14.74
N SER A 128 -4.42 -10.80 15.97
CA SER A 128 -4.95 -9.62 16.69
C SER A 128 -4.15 -8.35 16.44
N LEU A 129 -3.14 -8.38 15.57
CA LEU A 129 -2.22 -7.27 15.35
C LEU A 129 -2.49 -6.56 14.01
N LEU A 130 -2.48 -5.23 14.05
CA LEU A 130 -2.36 -4.36 12.88
C LEU A 130 -0.90 -3.98 12.70
N HIS A 131 -0.36 -4.28 11.53
CA HIS A 131 0.97 -3.85 11.10
C HIS A 131 0.82 -2.72 10.08
N ILE A 132 1.46 -1.59 10.36
CA ILE A 132 1.58 -0.48 9.42
C ILE A 132 3.06 -0.33 9.09
N ASN A 133 3.38 -0.41 7.81
CA ASN A 133 4.71 -0.17 7.30
C ASN A 133 4.71 1.08 6.44
N ALA A 134 5.79 1.85 6.48
CA ALA A 134 5.98 3.01 5.64
C ALA A 134 7.39 3.00 5.07
N VAL A 135 7.51 3.24 3.77
CA VAL A 135 8.80 3.22 3.06
C VAL A 135 8.91 4.43 2.14
N PRO A 136 10.12 4.97 1.91
CA PRO A 136 10.32 5.92 0.83
C PRO A 136 9.94 5.27 -0.51
N SER A 137 9.24 5.99 -1.37
CA SER A 137 8.74 5.46 -2.64
C SER A 137 8.68 6.54 -3.73
N ASP A 138 8.31 6.11 -4.93
CA ASP A 138 8.24 6.93 -6.14
C ASP A 138 6.90 6.70 -6.85
N ILE A 139 6.26 7.79 -7.29
CA ILE A 139 5.01 7.75 -8.03
C ILE A 139 5.19 7.20 -9.45
N GLU A 140 6.37 7.36 -10.05
CA GLU A 140 6.68 6.75 -11.35
C GLU A 140 6.71 5.22 -11.26
N LEU A 141 7.15 4.66 -10.13
CA LEU A 141 7.04 3.23 -9.88
C LEU A 141 5.57 2.79 -9.79
N ALA A 142 4.71 3.55 -9.08
CA ALA A 142 3.28 3.28 -9.01
C ALA A 142 2.62 3.29 -10.40
N LYS A 143 2.95 4.28 -11.23
CA LYS A 143 2.49 4.38 -12.62
C LYS A 143 2.96 3.19 -13.46
N LYS A 144 4.22 2.79 -13.33
CA LYS A 144 4.80 1.66 -14.07
C LYS A 144 4.17 0.32 -13.69
N ILE A 145 3.94 0.11 -12.40
CA ILE A 145 3.18 -1.03 -11.87
C ILE A 145 1.80 -1.07 -12.51
N TRP A 146 1.08 0.07 -12.50
CA TRP A 146 -0.26 0.12 -13.07
C TRP A 146 -0.27 -0.12 -14.58
N ALA A 147 0.70 0.45 -15.31
CA ALA A 147 0.86 0.21 -16.74
C ALA A 147 1.10 -1.28 -17.04
N THR A 148 1.96 -1.93 -16.25
CA THR A 148 2.22 -3.38 -16.33
C THR A 148 0.94 -4.19 -16.06
N ALA A 149 0.16 -3.79 -15.05
CA ALA A 149 -1.12 -4.44 -14.73
C ALA A 149 -2.12 -4.38 -15.89
N LYS A 150 -2.26 -3.22 -16.53
CA LYS A 150 -3.14 -3.03 -17.71
C LYS A 150 -2.72 -3.91 -18.89
N VAL A 151 -1.43 -4.13 -19.08
CA VAL A 151 -0.94 -5.07 -20.09
C VAL A 151 -1.37 -6.48 -19.69
N LEU A 152 -0.97 -6.94 -18.50
CA LEU A 152 -1.26 -8.31 -18.00
C LEU A 152 -2.75 -8.63 -17.95
N GLN A 153 -3.63 -7.65 -17.69
CA GLN A 153 -5.08 -7.83 -17.66
C GLN A 153 -5.66 -8.50 -18.91
N ARG A 154 -5.01 -8.34 -20.07
CA ARG A 154 -5.42 -8.99 -21.32
C ARG A 154 -5.29 -10.51 -21.28
N GLY A 155 -4.48 -11.03 -20.35
CA GLY A 155 -4.23 -12.46 -20.16
C GLY A 155 -5.29 -13.19 -19.34
N GLY A 156 -6.17 -12.51 -18.60
CA GLY A 156 -7.20 -13.15 -17.79
C GLY A 156 -7.62 -12.35 -16.55
N GLU A 157 -8.03 -13.05 -15.50
CA GLU A 157 -8.46 -12.45 -14.24
C GLU A 157 -7.28 -11.80 -13.50
N LEU A 158 -7.36 -10.49 -13.28
CA LEU A 158 -6.33 -9.68 -12.64
C LEU A 158 -6.61 -9.48 -11.14
N ASN A 159 -5.56 -9.59 -10.32
CA ASN A 159 -5.55 -9.21 -8.92
C ASN A 159 -4.28 -8.42 -8.59
N LEU A 160 -4.40 -7.45 -7.68
CA LEU A 160 -3.29 -6.67 -7.16
C LEU A 160 -3.23 -6.82 -5.64
N ASN A 161 -2.07 -7.14 -5.09
CA ASN A 161 -1.91 -7.34 -3.65
C ASN A 161 -0.54 -6.85 -3.15
N CYS A 162 -0.54 -6.08 -2.06
CA CYS A 162 0.68 -5.67 -1.35
C CYS A 162 0.93 -6.60 -0.16
N THR A 163 2.13 -7.19 -0.11
CA THR A 163 2.61 -7.83 1.13
C THR A 163 3.19 -6.75 2.04
N CYS A 164 2.31 -5.92 2.59
CA CYS A 164 2.67 -4.65 3.23
C CYS A 164 3.48 -4.79 4.53
N ARG A 165 3.43 -5.95 5.19
CA ARG A 165 4.25 -6.24 6.39
C ARG A 165 5.75 -6.36 6.13
N LEU A 166 6.18 -6.54 4.89
CA LEU A 166 7.60 -6.72 4.56
C LEU A 166 8.26 -5.36 4.31
N GLY A 167 9.49 -5.18 4.78
CA GLY A 167 10.24 -3.92 4.62
C GLY A 167 10.51 -3.50 3.16
N LEU A 168 10.52 -4.46 2.23
CA LEU A 168 10.61 -4.17 0.80
C LEU A 168 9.27 -3.73 0.18
N MET A 169 8.17 -3.92 0.92
CA MET A 169 6.78 -3.76 0.48
C MET A 169 6.54 -4.31 -0.93
N PRO A 170 6.59 -5.63 -1.13
CA PRO A 170 6.32 -6.23 -2.43
C PRO A 170 4.88 -5.94 -2.86
N TYR A 171 4.71 -5.53 -4.10
CA TYR A 171 3.41 -5.38 -4.74
C TYR A 171 3.32 -6.33 -5.94
N GLU A 172 2.35 -7.22 -5.87
CA GLU A 172 2.19 -8.34 -6.77
C GLU A 172 1.00 -8.08 -7.69
N ILE A 173 1.28 -8.18 -8.99
CA ILE A 173 0.29 -8.25 -10.06
C ILE A 173 0.12 -9.71 -10.39
N PHE A 174 -1.05 -10.27 -10.11
CA PHE A 174 -1.38 -11.66 -10.38
C PHE A 174 -2.40 -11.70 -11.51
N VAL A 175 -2.12 -12.48 -12.56
CA VAL A 175 -3.09 -12.76 -13.63
C VAL A 175 -3.24 -14.25 -13.80
N ARG A 176 -4.48 -14.72 -13.92
CA ARG A 176 -4.78 -16.14 -14.11
C ARG A 176 -5.71 -16.39 -15.29
N ARG A 177 -5.45 -17.48 -16.00
CA ARG A 177 -6.35 -18.06 -16.99
C ARG A 177 -6.36 -19.58 -16.89
N GLY A 178 -7.51 -20.13 -16.49
CA GLY A 178 -7.63 -21.57 -16.25
C GLY A 178 -6.65 -22.04 -15.17
N ASN A 179 -5.73 -22.93 -15.54
CA ASN A 179 -4.70 -23.47 -14.64
C ASN A 179 -3.36 -22.72 -14.70
N ARG A 180 -3.19 -21.79 -15.65
CA ARG A 180 -1.96 -21.02 -15.83
C ARG A 180 -2.06 -19.64 -15.16
N TYR A 181 -0.93 -19.13 -14.70
CA TYR A 181 -0.86 -17.83 -14.04
C TYR A 181 0.46 -17.10 -14.31
N ILE A 182 0.40 -15.77 -14.28
CA ILE A 182 1.56 -14.88 -14.26
C ILE A 182 1.55 -14.11 -12.93
N VAL A 183 2.71 -14.00 -12.29
CA VAL A 183 2.96 -13.04 -11.21
C VAL A 183 4.04 -12.07 -11.64
N ALA A 184 3.74 -10.78 -11.67
CA ALA A 184 4.75 -9.73 -11.74
C ALA A 184 4.88 -9.07 -10.36
N LYS A 185 6.09 -9.02 -9.83
CA LYS A 185 6.39 -8.50 -8.49
C LYS A 185 7.31 -7.29 -8.58
N PHE A 186 6.88 -6.23 -7.93
CA PHE A 186 7.62 -4.98 -7.75
C PHE A 186 7.88 -4.75 -6.25
N TYR A 187 8.83 -3.89 -5.91
CA TYR A 187 9.17 -3.56 -4.53
C TYR A 187 9.09 -2.05 -4.33
N LEU A 188 8.21 -1.60 -3.45
CA LEU A 188 7.87 -0.18 -3.33
C LEU A 188 8.92 0.65 -2.57
N ASN A 189 9.80 -0.01 -1.80
CA ASN A 189 10.81 0.68 -1.02
C ASN A 189 11.99 1.15 -1.89
N ALA A 190 12.00 2.44 -2.24
CA ALA A 190 12.99 3.08 -3.09
C ALA A 190 14.42 3.06 -2.52
N SER A 191 14.59 2.86 -1.21
CA SER A 191 15.92 2.70 -0.60
C SER A 191 16.56 1.34 -0.93
N SER A 192 15.78 0.36 -1.39
CA SER A 192 16.30 -0.94 -1.80
C SER A 192 16.69 -0.96 -3.29
N PRO A 193 17.84 -1.54 -3.67
CA PRO A 193 18.17 -1.79 -5.07
C PRO A 193 17.12 -2.65 -5.80
N ARG A 194 16.38 -3.50 -5.05
CA ARG A 194 15.30 -4.32 -5.62
C ARG A 194 14.13 -3.51 -6.17
N SER A 195 13.95 -2.26 -5.74
CA SER A 195 12.91 -1.37 -6.28
C SER A 195 13.14 -1.00 -7.76
N LYS A 196 14.37 -1.19 -8.26
CA LYS A 196 14.73 -0.96 -9.66
C LYS A 196 14.41 -2.15 -10.56
N LYS A 197 14.00 -3.28 -9.99
CA LYS A 197 13.77 -4.55 -10.69
C LYS A 197 12.30 -4.98 -10.59
N ALA A 198 11.84 -5.67 -11.62
CA ALA A 198 10.55 -6.37 -11.65
C ALA A 198 10.79 -7.86 -11.90
N PHE A 199 10.04 -8.70 -11.20
CA PHE A 199 10.17 -10.16 -11.26
C PHE A 199 8.91 -10.76 -11.84
N PHE A 200 9.06 -11.45 -12.97
CA PHE A 200 7.98 -12.15 -13.65
C PHE A 200 8.11 -13.65 -13.40
N ILE A 201 6.99 -14.28 -13.07
CA ILE A 201 6.88 -15.72 -12.84
C ILE A 201 5.68 -16.21 -13.66
N MET A 202 5.91 -17.20 -14.51
CA MET A 202 4.86 -17.94 -15.17
C MET A 202 4.74 -19.32 -14.52
N GLY A 203 3.53 -19.76 -14.26
CA GLY A 203 3.28 -21.06 -13.65
C GLY A 203 2.01 -21.73 -14.10
N GLU A 204 1.88 -23.00 -13.76
CA GLU A 204 0.73 -23.84 -14.05
C GLU A 204 0.49 -24.85 -12.91
N GLY A 205 -0.74 -24.93 -12.39
CA GLY A 205 -1.09 -25.89 -11.34
C GLY A 205 -0.28 -25.75 -10.04
N GLY A 206 0.20 -24.54 -9.75
CA GLY A 206 1.07 -24.25 -8.59
C GLY A 206 2.57 -24.47 -8.84
N ASN A 207 2.96 -25.00 -10.01
CA ASN A 207 4.35 -25.14 -10.40
C ASN A 207 4.85 -23.89 -11.12
N VAL A 208 6.11 -23.54 -10.89
CA VAL A 208 6.78 -22.48 -11.65
C VAL A 208 7.38 -23.08 -12.92
N LEU A 209 7.00 -22.53 -14.06
CA LEU A 209 7.51 -22.93 -15.37
C LEU A 209 8.66 -22.03 -15.82
N GLN A 210 8.53 -20.72 -15.57
CA GLN A 210 9.53 -19.74 -16.00
C GLN A 210 9.62 -18.59 -14.99
N ARG A 211 10.82 -18.02 -14.87
CA ARG A 211 11.08 -16.77 -14.14
C ARG A 211 11.93 -15.85 -14.99
N LYS A 212 11.70 -14.55 -14.88
CA LYS A 212 12.53 -13.51 -15.49
C LYS A 212 12.63 -12.31 -14.54
N GLU A 213 13.83 -11.81 -14.34
CA GLU A 213 14.08 -10.55 -13.64
C GLU A 213 14.48 -9.51 -14.69
N VAL A 214 13.88 -8.32 -14.64
CA VAL A 214 14.12 -7.22 -15.58
C VAL A 214 14.19 -5.90 -14.86
N ASP A 215 14.72 -4.87 -15.52
CA ASP A 215 14.61 -3.51 -15.01
C ASP A 215 13.15 -3.03 -15.06
N VAL A 216 12.76 -2.18 -14.11
CA VAL A 216 11.38 -1.63 -14.04
C VAL A 216 10.98 -0.91 -15.33
N ALA A 217 11.93 -0.30 -16.03
CA ALA A 217 11.72 0.32 -17.33
C ALA A 217 11.23 -0.67 -18.40
N GLU A 218 11.65 -1.94 -18.33
CA GLU A 218 11.35 -3.01 -19.29
C GLU A 218 10.11 -3.82 -18.91
N ALA A 219 9.49 -3.52 -17.77
CA ALA A 219 8.43 -4.34 -17.19
C ALA A 219 7.19 -4.44 -18.10
N GLU A 220 6.80 -3.37 -18.77
CA GLU A 220 5.64 -3.39 -19.69
C GLU A 220 5.91 -4.27 -20.92
N ILE A 221 7.10 -4.18 -21.50
CA ILE A 221 7.50 -5.02 -22.65
C ILE A 221 7.55 -6.49 -22.21
N THR A 222 8.14 -6.76 -21.05
CA THR A 222 8.21 -8.12 -20.49
C THR A 222 6.81 -8.67 -20.18
N ALA A 223 5.87 -7.83 -19.75
CA ALA A 223 4.49 -8.24 -19.56
C ALA A 223 3.83 -8.67 -20.88
N PHE A 224 4.08 -7.96 -21.99
CA PHE A 224 3.60 -8.39 -23.30
C PHE A 224 4.17 -9.77 -23.71
N GLU A 225 5.46 -10.00 -23.48
CA GLU A 225 6.08 -11.30 -23.74
C GLU A 225 5.43 -12.43 -22.93
N PHE A 226 5.21 -12.19 -21.64
CA PHE A 226 4.65 -13.20 -20.72
C PHE A 226 3.19 -13.51 -21.01
N ILE A 227 2.37 -12.55 -21.44
CA ILE A 227 0.95 -12.79 -21.76
C ILE A 227 0.79 -13.86 -22.83
N ASN A 228 1.68 -13.89 -23.82
CA ASN A 228 1.62 -14.89 -24.90
C ASN A 228 1.78 -16.33 -24.38
N LEU A 229 2.36 -16.52 -23.19
CA LEU A 229 2.51 -17.83 -22.55
C LEU A 229 1.21 -18.32 -21.88
N LEU A 230 0.22 -17.44 -21.69
CA LEU A 230 -1.11 -17.79 -21.18
C LEU A 230 -2.06 -18.33 -22.26
N PHE A 231 -1.67 -18.23 -23.54
CA PHE A 231 -2.38 -18.80 -24.68
C PHE A 231 -1.73 -20.13 -25.10
#